data_AF-A0A7X9HB51-F1
#
_entry.id   AF-A0A7X9HB51-F1
#
_cell.length_a   1.000
_cell.length_b   1.000
_cell.length_c   1.000
_cell.angle_alpha   90.00
_cell.angle_beta   90.00
_cell.angle_gamma   90.00
#
_symmetry.space_group_name_H-M   'P 1'
#
loop_
_entity.id
_entity.type
_entity.pdbx_description
1 polymer ?
#
loop_
_entity_poly.entity_id
_entity_poly.type
_entity_poly.pdbx_seq_one_letter_code
_entity_poly.pdbx_strand_id
1 'polypeptide(L)'
;VVLSKENPETSFEMTGCGFVITGEAVREASMGDAILEVDVMVDGRLLETVKMPTQWLVRRLEAAWNYDLSEGSHTISLKAQNIPEGYRIHVGDVVLYSTIDPGKRVYF
;
A
#
# COMPACT_ATOMS: atom_id res chain seq x y z
N VAL A 1 -8.63 -1.57 -2.91
CA VAL A 1 -8.84 -0.16 -3.38
C VAL A 1 -8.02 0.05 -4.65
N VAL A 2 -8.42 0.95 -5.55
CA VAL A 2 -7.64 1.23 -6.77
C VAL A 2 -7.08 2.65 -6.69
N LEU A 3 -5.76 2.77 -6.81
CA LEU A 3 -5.07 4.03 -7.02
C LEU A 3 -4.87 4.26 -8.52
N SER A 4 -5.32 5.40 -9.02
CA SER A 4 -5.18 5.81 -10.41
C SER A 4 -4.98 7.33 -10.49
N LYS A 5 -4.85 7.86 -11.70
CA LYS A 5 -4.81 9.30 -11.94
C LYS A 5 -6.07 10.02 -11.43
N GLU A 6 -7.24 9.37 -11.53
CA GLU A 6 -8.54 9.90 -11.11
C GLU A 6 -8.77 9.73 -9.60
N ASN A 7 -8.22 8.67 -9.01
CA ASN A 7 -8.29 8.38 -7.58
C ASN A 7 -6.87 8.29 -7.02
N PRO A 8 -6.21 9.44 -6.78
CA PRO A 8 -4.78 9.48 -6.52
C PRO A 8 -4.43 9.19 -5.06
N GLU A 9 -5.39 9.08 -4.14
CA GLU A 9 -5.07 8.75 -2.75
C GLU A 9 -6.06 7.80 -2.11
N THR A 10 -5.57 7.07 -1.11
CA THR A 10 -6.38 6.29 -0.19
C THR A 10 -5.71 6.28 1.18
N SER A 11 -6.51 6.17 2.23
CA SER A 11 -6.02 6.09 3.59
C SER A 11 -6.84 5.09 4.41
N PHE A 12 -6.22 4.57 5.46
CA PHE A 12 -6.88 3.76 6.46
C PHE A 12 -6.28 4.01 7.83
N GLU A 13 -7.10 3.81 8.85
CA GLU A 13 -6.66 3.83 10.23
C GLU A 13 -6.27 2.42 10.66
N MET A 14 -5.21 2.33 11.45
CA MET A 14 -4.80 1.10 12.09
C MET A 14 -4.52 1.31 13.56
N THR A 15 -4.63 0.25 14.35
CA THR A 15 -4.09 0.20 15.72
C THR A 15 -3.13 -0.97 15.79
N GLY A 16 -1.88 -0.68 16.15
CA GLY A 16 -0.80 -1.66 16.11
C GLY A 16 0.57 -1.01 16.14
N CYS A 17 1.59 -1.83 15.98
CA CYS A 17 3.00 -1.44 15.85
C CYS A 17 3.56 -1.74 14.45
N GLY A 18 2.77 -2.32 13.54
CA GLY A 18 3.24 -2.60 12.19
C GLY A 18 2.15 -2.99 11.21
N PHE A 19 2.50 -2.93 9.93
CA PHE A 19 1.62 -3.28 8.82
C PHE A 19 2.37 -3.88 7.63
N VAL A 20 1.64 -4.64 6.81
CA VAL A 20 1.98 -4.98 5.42
C VAL A 20 0.77 -4.67 4.57
N ILE A 21 0.98 -3.99 3.45
CA ILE A 21 -0.06 -3.66 2.46
C ILE A 21 0.29 -4.38 1.17
N THR A 22 -0.55 -5.34 0.77
CA THR A 22 -0.35 -6.01 -0.52
C THR A 22 -0.79 -5.10 -1.66
N GLY A 23 -0.19 -5.28 -2.84
CA GLY A 23 -0.64 -4.54 -4.00
C GLY A 23 0.14 -4.87 -5.26
N GLU A 24 -0.47 -4.55 -6.39
CA GLU A 24 0.11 -4.81 -7.71
C GLU A 24 -0.04 -3.61 -8.64
N ALA A 25 1.00 -3.38 -9.44
CA ALA A 25 0.96 -2.43 -10.54
C ALA A 25 0.32 -3.09 -11.76
N VAL A 26 -0.72 -2.48 -12.31
CA VAL A 26 -1.44 -2.97 -13.48
C VAL A 26 -1.44 -1.90 -14.56
N ARG A 27 -1.35 -2.37 -15.80
CA ARG A 27 -1.49 -1.56 -17.01
C ARG A 27 -2.61 -2.12 -17.88
N GLU A 28 -3.17 -1.28 -18.73
CA GLU A 28 -4.01 -1.74 -19.83
C GLU A 28 -3.22 -2.58 -20.84
N ALA A 29 -3.90 -3.51 -21.51
CA ALA A 29 -3.25 -4.47 -22.41
C ALA A 29 -2.53 -3.82 -23.60
N SER A 30 -2.96 -2.64 -24.03
CA SER A 30 -2.35 -1.85 -25.11
C SER A 30 -1.08 -1.10 -24.67
N MET A 31 -0.80 -1.02 -23.37
CA MET A 31 0.28 -0.20 -22.82
C MET A 31 1.57 -1.01 -22.60
N GLY A 32 2.71 -0.32 -22.68
CA GLY A 32 4.01 -0.89 -22.36
C GLY A 32 4.25 -1.03 -20.86
N ASP A 33 5.23 -1.83 -20.47
CA ASP A 33 5.70 -1.91 -19.09
C ASP A 33 6.18 -0.53 -18.60
N ALA A 34 5.90 -0.22 -17.34
CA ALA A 34 6.23 1.06 -16.70
C ALA A 34 6.50 0.84 -15.22
N ILE A 35 7.13 1.83 -14.59
CA ILE A 35 7.33 1.89 -13.14
C ILE A 35 6.40 2.97 -12.61
N LEU A 36 5.39 2.54 -11.83
CA LEU A 36 4.50 3.44 -11.12
C LEU A 36 5.13 3.85 -9.80
N GLU A 37 4.81 5.03 -9.30
CA GLU A 37 5.35 5.53 -8.03
C GLU A 37 4.22 5.94 -7.09
N VAL A 38 4.31 5.49 -5.84
CA VAL A 38 3.33 5.79 -4.77
C VAL A 38 4.08 6.20 -3.51
N ASP A 39 3.71 7.34 -2.95
CA ASP A 39 4.18 7.80 -1.65
C ASP A 39 3.38 7.13 -0.55
N VAL A 40 4.08 6.55 0.42
CA VAL A 40 3.50 5.94 1.61
C VAL A 40 3.76 6.87 2.77
N MET A 41 2.69 7.27 3.44
CA MET A 41 2.72 8.19 4.57
C MET A 41 2.25 7.48 5.84
N VAL A 42 2.92 7.74 6.96
CA VAL A 42 2.49 7.34 8.31
C VAL A 42 2.29 8.63 9.12
N ASP A 43 1.09 8.84 9.64
CA ASP A 43 0.73 10.02 10.45
C ASP A 43 1.09 11.34 9.77
N GLY A 44 0.86 11.40 8.45
CA GLY A 44 1.15 12.57 7.61
C GLY A 44 2.63 12.78 7.27
N ARG A 45 3.53 11.89 7.70
CA ARG A 45 4.97 11.94 7.37
C ARG A 45 5.31 10.90 6.31
N LEU A 46 6.15 11.28 5.34
CA LEU A 46 6.62 10.37 4.29
C LEU A 46 7.46 9.25 4.93
N LEU A 47 7.03 8.02 4.73
CA LEU A 47 7.79 6.82 5.07
C LEU A 47 8.74 6.49 3.92
N GLU A 48 8.19 6.29 2.73
CA GLU A 48 8.95 5.99 1.51
C GLU A 48 8.15 6.31 0.25
N THR A 49 8.86 6.42 -0.87
CA THR A 49 8.29 6.44 -2.21
C THR A 49 8.56 5.09 -2.88
N VAL A 50 7.52 4.33 -3.12
CA VAL A 50 7.61 2.95 -3.61
C VAL A 50 7.56 2.92 -5.13
N LYS A 51 8.53 2.24 -5.73
CA LYS A 51 8.54 1.92 -7.16
C LYS A 51 7.85 0.58 -7.41
N MET A 52 6.82 0.62 -8.24
CA MET A 52 5.91 -0.49 -8.52
C MET A 52 5.93 -0.81 -10.03
N PRO A 53 6.84 -1.71 -10.48
CA PRO A 53 6.92 -2.10 -11.88
C PRO A 53 5.72 -2.94 -12.32
N THR A 54 5.17 -2.67 -13.51
CA THR A 54 4.13 -3.51 -14.14
C THR A 54 4.70 -4.72 -14.87
N GLN A 55 6.02 -4.78 -15.06
CA GLN A 55 6.70 -5.90 -15.71
C GLN A 55 6.65 -7.15 -14.82
N TRP A 56 6.09 -8.24 -15.35
CA TRP A 56 5.80 -9.47 -14.60
C TRP A 56 6.99 -10.02 -13.79
N LEU A 57 8.20 -10.03 -14.36
CA LEU A 57 9.39 -10.64 -13.73
C LEU A 57 9.95 -9.86 -12.55
N VAL A 58 9.66 -8.56 -12.44
CA VAL A 58 10.26 -7.65 -11.45
C VAL A 58 9.19 -6.89 -10.65
N ARG A 59 7.91 -7.25 -10.81
CA ARG A 59 6.81 -6.63 -10.07
C ARG A 59 6.94 -6.93 -8.57
N ARG A 60 6.48 -5.99 -7.76
CA ARG A 60 6.30 -6.20 -6.32
C ARG A 60 4.96 -6.88 -6.04
N LEU A 61 4.89 -7.64 -4.95
CA LEU A 61 3.65 -8.25 -4.45
C LEU A 61 3.04 -7.41 -3.32
N GLU A 62 3.88 -6.64 -2.63
CA GLU A 62 3.52 -5.69 -1.60
C GLU A 62 3.73 -4.25 -2.08
N ALA A 63 2.76 -3.39 -1.77
CA ALA A 63 2.88 -1.97 -1.96
C ALA A 63 3.78 -1.35 -0.90
N ALA A 64 3.64 -1.72 0.38
CA ALA A 64 4.45 -1.15 1.46
C ALA A 64 4.41 -2.00 2.73
N TRP A 65 5.39 -1.84 3.61
CA TRP A 65 5.40 -2.45 4.93
C TRP A 65 6.23 -1.64 5.93
N ASN A 66 5.87 -1.72 7.21
CA ASN A 66 6.68 -1.22 8.32
C ASN A 66 6.34 -2.02 9.57
N TYR A 67 7.35 -2.53 10.28
CA TYR A 67 7.17 -3.35 11.50
C TYR A 67 7.60 -2.64 12.79
N ASP A 68 8.18 -1.44 12.69
CA ASP A 68 8.86 -0.74 13.78
C ASP A 68 8.14 0.56 14.18
N LEU A 69 6.81 0.58 14.12
CA LEU A 69 6.02 1.70 14.65
C LEU A 69 5.81 1.53 16.15
N SER A 70 5.63 2.64 16.85
CA SER A 70 5.18 2.61 18.25
C SER A 70 3.80 1.96 18.32
N GLU A 71 3.53 1.12 19.33
CA GLU A 71 2.16 0.61 19.53
C GLU A 71 1.17 1.77 19.72
N GLY A 72 0.15 1.85 18.88
CA GLY A 72 -0.86 2.89 18.97
C GLY A 72 -1.74 3.00 17.74
N SER A 73 -2.53 4.06 17.70
CA SER A 73 -3.34 4.40 16.53
C SER A 73 -2.52 5.20 15.52
N HIS A 74 -2.56 4.77 14.27
CA HIS A 74 -1.85 5.40 13.16
C HIS A 74 -2.77 5.59 11.96
N THR A 75 -2.50 6.63 11.18
CA THR A 75 -3.12 6.81 9.87
C THR A 75 -2.10 6.52 8.78
N ILE A 76 -2.39 5.50 7.97
CA ILE A 76 -1.57 5.15 6.80
C ILE A 76 -2.24 5.72 5.56
N SER A 77 -1.47 6.38 4.70
CA SER A 77 -1.97 6.91 3.43
C SER A 77 -1.05 6.54 2.29
N LEU A 78 -1.65 6.15 1.16
CA LEU A 78 -0.95 5.94 -0.10
C LEU A 78 -1.36 7.03 -1.07
N LYS A 79 -0.40 7.69 -1.69
CA LYS A 79 -0.61 8.79 -2.63
C LYS A 79 0.11 8.52 -3.93
N ALA A 80 -0.62 8.52 -5.04
CA ALA A 80 -0.08 8.40 -6.37
C ALA A 80 0.87 9.57 -6.64
N GLN A 81 2.15 9.25 -6.82
CA GLN A 81 3.18 10.21 -7.18
C GLN A 81 3.43 10.18 -8.69
N ASN A 82 3.36 9.00 -9.31
CA ASN A 82 3.38 8.82 -10.76
C ASN A 82 2.53 7.61 -11.19
N ILE A 83 1.28 7.86 -11.60
CA ILE A 83 0.40 6.88 -12.22
C ILE A 83 -0.22 7.51 -13.48
N PRO A 84 0.36 7.27 -14.67
CA PRO A 84 -0.20 7.78 -15.91
C PRO A 84 -1.56 7.17 -16.24
N GLU A 85 -2.27 7.79 -17.17
CA GLU A 85 -3.53 7.23 -17.71
C GLU A 85 -3.30 5.86 -18.37
N GLY A 86 -4.24 4.93 -18.18
CA GLY A 86 -4.08 3.54 -18.59
C GLY A 86 -3.24 2.67 -17.64
N TYR A 87 -2.82 3.23 -16.50
CA TYR A 87 -2.13 2.52 -15.42
C TYR A 87 -2.88 2.68 -14.09
N ARG A 88 -2.69 1.72 -13.19
CA ARG A 88 -3.27 1.74 -11.85
C ARG A 88 -2.48 0.86 -10.90
N ILE A 89 -2.60 1.12 -9.60
CA ILE A 89 -2.16 0.22 -8.55
C ILE A 89 -3.41 -0.35 -7.88
N HIS A 90 -3.54 -1.68 -7.85
CA HIS A 90 -4.53 -2.33 -7.00
C HIS A 90 -3.92 -2.52 -5.62
N VAL A 91 -4.48 -1.81 -4.65
CA VAL A 91 -4.17 -2.00 -3.23
C VAL A 91 -5.05 -3.14 -2.74
N GLY A 92 -4.40 -4.21 -2.28
CA GLY A 92 -5.01 -5.45 -1.83
C GLY A 92 -5.35 -5.41 -0.34
N ASP A 93 -4.89 -6.44 0.36
CA ASP A 93 -5.12 -6.68 1.78
C ASP A 93 -4.12 -5.91 2.66
N VAL A 94 -4.52 -5.72 3.92
CA VAL A 94 -3.66 -5.16 4.96
C VAL A 94 -3.52 -6.18 6.09
N VAL A 95 -2.28 -6.51 6.44
CA VAL A 95 -1.95 -7.31 7.62
C VAL A 95 -1.45 -6.37 8.69
N LEU A 96 -2.06 -6.41 9.88
CA LEU A 96 -1.70 -5.56 11.01
C LEU A 96 -0.99 -6.36 12.09
N TYR A 97 0.02 -5.75 12.70
CA TYR A 97 0.80 -6.31 13.79
C TYR A 97 0.59 -5.47 15.04
N SER A 98 0.44 -6.12 16.19
CA SER A 98 0.34 -5.50 17.49
C SER A 98 1.09 -6.35 18.50
N THR A 99 1.71 -5.68 19.47
CA THR A 99 2.32 -6.29 20.64
C THR A 99 1.30 -6.60 21.74
N ILE A 100 0.06 -6.10 21.59
CA ILE A 100 -1.04 -6.33 22.52
C ILE A 100 -1.70 -7.65 22.16
N ASP A 101 -1.68 -8.60 23.10
CA ASP A 101 -2.42 -9.86 22.95
C ASP A 101 -3.94 -9.57 22.89
N PRO A 102 -4.61 -9.85 21.76
CA PRO A 102 -6.05 -9.60 21.62
C PRO A 102 -6.90 -10.60 22.40
N GLY A 103 -6.29 -11.59 23.06
CA GLY A 103 -6.95 -12.74 23.66
C GLY A 103 -7.48 -13.72 22.61
N LYS A 104 -8.10 -14.80 23.07
CA LYS A 104 -8.68 -15.83 22.19
C LYS A 104 -9.85 -15.25 21.41
N ARG A 105 -9.70 -15.17 20.08
CA ARG A 105 -10.78 -14.82 19.15
C ARG A 105 -11.25 -16.07 18.41
N VAL A 106 -12.56 -16.30 18.43
CA VAL A 106 -13.21 -17.38 17.66
C VAL A 106 -13.94 -16.71 16.51
N TYR A 107 -13.50 -17.01 15.29
CA TYR A 107 -14.13 -16.55 14.06
C TYR A 107 -14.96 -17.73 13.51
N PHE A 108 -16.25 -17.50 13.26
CA PHE A 108 -17.19 -18.48 12.70
C PHE A 108 -17.35 -18.27 11.20
#